data_AF-A0A0F9GEM3-F1
#
_entry.id   AF-A0A0F9GEM3-F1
#
_cell.length_a   1.000
_cell.length_b   1.000
_cell.length_c   1.000
_cell.angle_alpha   90.00
_cell.angle_beta   90.00
_cell.angle_gamma   90.00
#
_symmetry.space_group_name_H-M   'P 1'
#
loop_
_entity.id
_entity.type
_entity.pdbx_description
1 polymer ?
#
loop_
_entity_poly.entity_id
_entity_poly.type
_entity_poly.pdbx_seq_one_letter_code
_entity_poly.pdbx_strand_id
1 'polypeptide(L)' 'MGVKNTKQVAAICKLSVRRIQRWARESGKQKTGNGIKEYEFTPADIKAIKARKGQPRRTIEW' A
#
# COMPACT_ATOMS: atom_id res chain seq x y z
N MET A 1 2.94 5.87 17.88
CA MET A 1 2.06 5.61 16.71
C MET A 1 2.87 4.82 15.68
N GLY A 2 2.51 3.56 15.41
CA GLY A 2 3.38 2.63 14.66
C GLY A 2 3.29 2.81 13.15
N VAL A 3 4.33 3.35 12.53
CA VAL A 3 4.52 3.29 11.08
C VAL A 3 4.84 1.85 10.69
N LYS A 4 4.16 1.33 9.67
CA LYS A 4 4.34 -0.06 9.21
C LYS A 4 5.03 -0.09 7.86
N ASN A 5 5.91 -1.07 7.69
CA ASN A 5 6.63 -1.26 6.45
C ASN A 5 5.83 -2.11 5.44
N THR A 6 6.22 -2.06 4.17
CA THR A 6 5.62 -2.76 3.03
C THR A 6 5.37 -4.26 3.31
N LYS A 7 6.33 -4.96 3.92
CA LYS A 7 6.19 -6.38 4.29
C LYS A 7 5.13 -6.61 5.37
N GLN A 8 5.08 -5.74 6.37
CA GLN A 8 4.08 -5.83 7.44
C GLN A 8 2.67 -5.54 6.89
N VAL A 9 2.52 -4.54 6.04
CA VAL A 9 1.25 -4.22 5.39
C VAL A 9 0.80 -5.34 4.45
N ALA A 10 1.73 -5.94 3.71
CA ALA A 10 1.47 -7.13 2.88
C ALA A 10 0.89 -8.28 3.72
N ALA A 11 1.49 -8.57 4.87
CA ALA A 11 0.97 -9.58 5.80
C ALA A 11 -0.42 -9.22 6.35
N ILE A 12 -0.61 -7.97 6.80
CA ILE A 12 -1.88 -7.49 7.39
C ILE A 12 -3.03 -7.51 6.38
N CYS A 13 -2.76 -7.13 5.14
CA CYS A 13 -3.75 -7.10 4.07
C CYS A 13 -3.92 -8.46 3.37
N LYS A 14 -3.08 -9.45 3.70
CA LYS A 14 -2.94 -10.72 2.97
C LYS A 14 -2.81 -10.45 1.46
N LEU A 15 -1.84 -9.62 1.09
CA LEU A 15 -1.56 -9.19 -0.28
C LEU A 15 -0.07 -9.37 -0.59
N SER A 16 0.27 -9.60 -1.85
CA SER A 16 1.68 -9.63 -2.28
C SER A 16 2.36 -8.27 -2.06
N VAL A 17 3.63 -8.29 -1.65
CA VAL A 17 4.46 -7.09 -1.48
C VAL A 17 4.45 -6.21 -2.73
N ARG A 18 4.50 -6.81 -3.93
CA ARG A 18 4.39 -6.09 -5.21
C ARG A 18 3.11 -5.26 -5.33
N ARG A 19 1.98 -5.76 -4.82
CA ARG A 19 0.69 -5.06 -4.87
C ARG A 19 0.70 -3.84 -3.94
N ILE A 20 1.30 -3.98 -2.76
CA ILE A 20 1.48 -2.88 -1.81
C ILE A 20 2.46 -1.83 -2.35
N GLN A 21 3.56 -2.25 -2.98
CA GLN A 21 4.51 -1.33 -3.64
C GLN A 21 3.85 -0.57 -4.81
N ARG A 22 3.03 -1.26 -5.61
CA ARG A 22 2.28 -0.63 -6.70
C ARG A 22 1.32 0.43 -6.15
N TRP A 23 0.55 0.09 -5.11
CA TRP A 23 -0.34 1.05 -4.45
C TRP A 23 0.43 2.25 -3.90
N ALA A 24 1.60 2.02 -3.29
CA ALA A 24 2.43 3.11 -2.77
C ALA A 24 2.88 4.07 -3.87
N ARG A 25 3.25 3.55 -5.05
CA ARG A 25 3.56 4.37 -6.23
C ARG A 25 2.33 5.12 -6.74
N GLU A 26 1.18 4.45 -6.87
CA GLU A 26 -0.06 5.06 -7.33
C GLU A 26 -0.60 6.15 -6.38
N SER A 27 -0.37 5.99 -5.08
CA SER A 27 -0.71 6.98 -4.06
C SER A 27 0.34 8.09 -3.89
N GLY A 28 1.42 8.09 -4.69
CA GLY A 28 2.47 9.11 -4.59
C GLY A 28 3.28 9.06 -3.30
N LYS A 29 3.28 7.93 -2.57
CA LYS A 29 4.07 7.78 -1.35
C LYS A 29 5.56 7.92 -1.68
N GLN A 30 6.24 8.81 -0.96
CA GLN A 30 7.69 8.89 -1.04
C GLN A 30 8.31 7.60 -0.52
N LYS A 31 9.40 7.18 -1.20
CA LYS A 31 10.26 6.11 -0.70
C LYS A 31 11.06 6.70 0.45
N THR A 32 11.08 5.99 1.55
CA THR A 32 11.74 6.42 2.78
C THR A 32 12.84 5.38 3.00
N GLY A 33 14.08 5.84 2.94
CA GLY A 33 15.24 4.97 3.07
C GLY A 33 16.40 5.39 2.18
N ASN A 34 17.52 5.70 2.84
CA ASN A 34 18.83 5.95 2.27
C ASN A 34 19.49 4.66 1.73
N GLY A 35 18.78 3.86 0.93
CA GLY A 35 19.28 2.62 0.31
C GLY A 35 18.33 1.43 0.33
N ILE A 36 17.31 1.41 1.20
CA ILE A 36 16.28 0.36 1.24
C ILE A 36 14.98 0.94 0.66
N LYS A 37 14.48 0.36 -0.44
CA LYS A 37 13.24 0.78 -1.12
C LYS A 37 11.99 0.45 -0.28
N GLU A 38 11.87 1.06 0.89
CA GLU A 38 10.75 0.85 1.80
C GLU A 38 9.80 2.04 1.76
N TYR A 39 8.51 1.73 1.86
CA TYR A 39 7.43 2.69 1.89
C TYR A 39 6.86 2.68 3.30
N GLU A 40 6.69 3.87 3.87
CA GLU A 40 6.04 4.05 5.16
C GLU A 40 4.52 4.12 4.98
N PHE A 41 3.82 3.24 5.69
CA PHE A 41 2.37 3.20 5.70
C PHE A 41 1.84 3.56 7.08
N THR A 42 0.94 4.53 7.09
CA THR A 42 0.14 4.88 8.26
C THR A 42 -1.03 3.90 8.39
N PRO A 43 -1.66 3.79 9.56
CA PRO A 43 -2.89 3.02 9.72
C PRO A 43 -4.02 3.44 8.77
N ALA A 44 -4.08 4.71 8.37
CA ALA A 44 -5.04 5.19 7.38
C ALA A 44 -4.79 4.58 5.99
N ASP A 45 -3.53 4.48 5.56
CA ASP A 45 -3.16 3.83 4.30
C ASP A 45 -3.55 2.35 4.30
N ILE A 46 -3.34 1.66 5.41
CA ILE A 46 -3.71 0.25 5.55
C ILE A 46 -5.22 0.07 5.41
N LYS A 47 -6.01 0.98 6.00
CA LYS A 47 -7.47 0.99 5.85
C LYS A 47 -7.86 1.22 4.38
N ALA A 48 -7.22 2.16 3.69
CA ALA A 48 -7.45 2.42 2.27
C ALA A 48 -7.06 1.24 1.36
N ILE A 49 -5.93 0.58 1.63
CA ILE A 49 -5.49 -0.63 0.92
C ILE A 49 -6.49 -1.78 1.12
N LYS A 50 -6.97 -1.98 2.36
CA LYS A 50 -8.01 -2.98 2.66
C LYS A 50 -9.32 -2.65 1.95
N ALA A 51 -9.75 -1.39 1.93
CA ALA A 51 -10.96 -0.96 1.24
C ALA A 51 -10.86 -1.17 -0.29
N ARG A 52 -9.70 -0.88 -0.90
CA ARG A 52 -9.45 -1.13 -2.33
C ARG A 52 -9.38 -2.61 -2.69
N LYS A 53 -9.01 -3.51 -1.75
CA LYS A 53 -8.99 -4.96 -2.00
C LYS A 53 -10.38 -5.50 -2.37
N GLY A 54 -11.44 -4.89 -1.84
CA GLY A 54 -12.83 -5.29 -2.06
C GLY A 54 -13.57 -4.52 -3.15
N GLN A 55 -12.97 -3.48 -3.74
CA GLN A 55 -13.60 -2.79 -4.86
C GLN A 55 -13.28 -3.55 -6.16
N PRO A 56 -14.31 -3.98 -6.94
CA PRO A 56 -14.07 -4.41 -8.31
C PRO A 56 -13.34 -3.29 -9.05
N ARG A 57 -12.47 -3.63 -10.00
CA ARG A 57 -12.01 -2.66 -11.01
C ARG A 57 -13.28 -2.05 -11.59
N ARG A 58 -13.73 -0.90 -11.09
CA ARG A 58 -14.70 -0.09 -11.82
C ARG A 58 -13.97 0.28 -13.09
N THR A 59 -14.31 -0.46 -14.14
CA THR A 59 -14.22 -0.01 -15.52
C THR A 59 -14.65 1.46 -15.49
N ILE A 60 -13.69 2.34 -15.75
CA ILE A 60 -14.02 3.70 -16.14
C ILE A 60 -14.63 3.51 -17.53
N GLU A 61 -15.95 3.35 -17.59
CA GLU A 61 -16.68 3.55 -18.84
C GLU A 61 -16.55 5.05 -19.16
N TRP A 62 -15.95 5.31 -20.33
CA TRP A 62 -15.81 6.62 -20.94
C TRP A 62 -17.16 7.16 -21.41
#